data_AF-A0A2W0H3F6-F1
#
_entry.id   AF-A0A2W0H3F6-F1
#
_cell.length_a   1.000
_cell.length_b   1.000
_cell.length_c   1.000
_cell.angle_alpha   90.00
_cell.angle_beta   90.00
_cell.angle_gamma   90.00
#
_symmetry.space_group_name_H-M   'P 1'
#
loop_
_entity.id
_entity.type
_entity.pdbx_description
1 polymer ?
#
loop_
_entity_poly.entity_id
_entity_poly.type
_entity_poly.pdbx_seq_one_letter_code
_entity_poly.pdbx_strand_id
1 'polypeptide(L)'
;MTMISRVASFLTGIFVMDFWFHQGQVHAFGFTADTFWERIGALALAGVVTLAVFWASWVFFTRSFFNGVIFAAGFFASVDMVIVHWLFGLHRITYGAEAIYIEVFLLILGIVMVVFALRNEQGGTHNEAV
;
A
#
# COMPACT_ATOMS: atom_id res chain seq x y z
N MET A 1 -23.47 -7.78 11.52
CA MET A 1 -23.35 -7.75 10.04
C MET A 1 -23.81 -9.09 9.49
N THR A 2 -24.65 -9.07 8.45
CA THR A 2 -25.11 -10.31 7.79
C THR A 2 -24.09 -10.76 6.75
N MET A 3 -24.12 -12.03 6.34
CA MET A 3 -23.26 -12.53 5.25
C MET A 3 -23.46 -11.68 3.98
N ILE A 4 -24.71 -11.32 3.69
CA ILE A 4 -25.08 -10.45 2.56
C ILE A 4 -24.40 -9.09 2.65
N SER A 5 -24.39 -8.45 3.83
CA SER A 5 -23.73 -7.13 3.98
C SER A 5 -22.23 -7.23 3.76
N ARG A 6 -21.58 -8.31 4.19
CA ARG A 6 -20.13 -8.54 3.98
C ARG A 6 -19.79 -8.70 2.49
N VAL A 7 -20.56 -9.52 1.79
CA VAL A 7 -20.39 -9.75 0.35
C VAL A 7 -20.64 -8.46 -0.43
N ALA A 8 -21.70 -7.71 -0.09
CA ALA A 8 -22.00 -6.43 -0.72
C ALA A 8 -20.86 -5.41 -0.51
N SER A 9 -20.31 -5.29 0.70
CA SER A 9 -19.16 -4.43 0.97
C SER A 9 -17.91 -4.82 0.17
N PHE A 10 -17.60 -6.11 0.09
CA PHE A 10 -16.47 -6.63 -0.68
C PHE A 10 -16.62 -6.33 -2.18
N LEU A 11 -17.79 -6.64 -2.75
CA LEU A 11 -18.09 -6.36 -4.16
C LEU A 11 -18.05 -4.86 -4.45
N THR A 12 -18.59 -4.03 -3.55
CA THR A 12 -18.52 -2.58 -3.67
C THR A 12 -17.07 -2.10 -3.71
N GLY A 13 -16.21 -2.63 -2.83
CA GLY A 13 -14.78 -2.35 -2.83
C GLY A 13 -14.11 -2.72 -4.17
N ILE A 14 -14.42 -3.90 -4.72
CA ILE A 14 -13.90 -4.33 -6.04
C ILE A 14 -14.35 -3.35 -7.12
N PHE A 15 -15.64 -3.04 -7.22
CA PHE A 15 -16.14 -2.16 -8.28
C PHE A 15 -15.63 -0.72 -8.16
N VAL A 16 -15.48 -0.21 -6.94
CA VAL A 16 -14.89 1.12 -6.72
C VAL A 16 -13.42 1.13 -7.14
N MET A 17 -12.65 0.11 -6.79
CA MET A 17 -11.26 -0.01 -7.23
C MET A 17 -11.16 -0.16 -8.75
N ASP A 18 -11.94 -1.06 -9.34
CA ASP A 18 -11.99 -1.25 -10.79
C ASP A 18 -12.35 0.04 -11.54
N PHE A 19 -13.36 0.76 -11.04
CA PHE A 19 -13.75 2.06 -11.56
C PHE A 19 -12.60 3.08 -11.46
N TRP A 20 -11.87 3.14 -10.34
CA TRP A 20 -10.71 4.04 -10.20
C TRP A 20 -9.55 3.68 -11.12
N PHE A 21 -9.26 2.40 -11.34
CA PHE A 21 -8.15 1.96 -12.19
C PHE A 21 -8.46 2.01 -13.69
N HIS A 22 -9.73 1.85 -14.11
CA HIS A 22 -10.11 1.74 -15.52
C HIS A 22 -10.82 2.97 -16.12
N GLN A 23 -11.24 3.96 -15.32
CA GLN A 23 -11.93 5.16 -15.84
C GLN A 23 -11.02 6.30 -16.28
N GLY A 24 -9.73 6.26 -15.98
CA GLY A 24 -8.80 7.29 -16.38
C GLY A 24 -7.85 6.79 -17.46
N GLN A 25 -7.80 7.46 -18.61
CA GLN A 25 -6.49 7.79 -19.14
C GLN A 25 -5.74 8.41 -17.95
N VAL A 26 -4.81 7.68 -17.33
CA VAL A 26 -4.09 8.15 -16.13
C VAL A 26 -3.19 9.28 -16.58
N HIS A 27 -3.78 10.46 -16.71
CA HIS A 27 -3.06 11.69 -16.84
C HIS A 27 -2.57 12.00 -15.42
N ALA A 28 -1.32 11.64 -15.12
CA ALA A 28 -0.52 12.57 -14.33
C ALA A 28 -0.74 13.94 -14.98
N PHE A 29 -1.00 14.99 -14.20
CA PHE A 29 -1.46 16.32 -14.65
C PHE A 29 -0.52 17.05 -15.67
N GLY A 30 0.30 16.33 -16.44
CA GLY A 30 1.31 16.82 -17.36
C GLY A 30 2.61 17.19 -16.65
N PHE A 31 2.62 17.17 -15.32
CA PHE A 31 3.77 17.57 -14.53
C PHE A 31 4.78 16.43 -14.42
N THR A 32 5.95 16.64 -15.00
CA THR A 32 7.14 15.82 -14.79
C THR A 32 7.90 16.35 -13.57
N ALA A 33 8.39 15.45 -12.73
CA ALA A 33 9.31 15.79 -11.66
C ALA A 33 10.73 15.68 -12.20
N ASP A 34 11.28 16.81 -12.63
CA ASP A 34 12.54 16.87 -13.35
C ASP A 34 13.72 17.05 -12.39
N THR A 35 13.52 17.79 -11.30
CA THR A 35 14.54 17.98 -10.26
C THR A 35 14.47 16.93 -9.16
N PHE A 36 15.61 16.69 -8.50
CA PHE A 36 15.68 15.80 -7.32
C PHE A 36 14.62 16.17 -6.27
N TRP A 37 14.48 17.46 -5.96
CA TRP A 37 13.55 17.94 -4.93
C TRP A 37 12.08 17.77 -5.32
N GLU A 38 11.74 17.91 -6.60
CA GLU A 38 10.39 17.61 -7.09
C GLU A 38 10.05 16.14 -6.93
N ARG A 39 11.00 15.23 -7.24
CA ARG A 39 10.79 13.78 -7.11
C ARG A 39 10.63 13.38 -5.66
N ILE A 40 11.51 13.86 -4.77
CA ILE A 40 11.39 13.63 -3.33
C ILE A 40 10.09 14.24 -2.79
N GLY A 41 9.69 15.42 -3.26
CA GLY A 41 8.43 16.06 -2.88
C GLY A 41 7.21 15.22 -3.28
N ALA A 42 7.20 14.69 -4.50
CA ALA A 42 6.15 13.79 -4.98
C ALA A 42 6.08 12.50 -4.15
N LEU A 43 7.22 11.88 -3.86
CA LEU A 43 7.29 10.69 -3.01
C LEU A 43 6.85 10.98 -1.57
N ALA A 44 7.24 12.12 -1.00
CA ALA A 44 6.82 12.55 0.32
C ALA A 44 5.31 12.76 0.38
N LEU A 45 4.71 13.38 -0.64
CA LEU A 45 3.26 13.55 -0.73
C LEU A 45 2.55 12.20 -0.78
N ALA A 46 3.01 11.27 -1.62
CA ALA A 46 2.48 9.91 -1.69
C ALA A 46 2.58 9.19 -0.33
N GLY A 47 3.71 9.36 0.37
CA GLY A 47 3.91 8.86 1.73
C GLY A 47 2.90 9.44 2.73
N VAL A 48 2.69 10.76 2.73
CA VAL A 48 1.71 11.42 3.61
C VAL A 48 0.29 10.92 3.36
N VAL A 49 -0.11 10.80 2.10
CA VAL A 49 -1.44 10.26 1.73
C VAL A 49 -1.56 8.81 2.21
N THR A 50 -0.53 7.99 2.02
CA THR A 50 -0.50 6.60 2.49
C THR A 50 -0.66 6.51 4.00
N LEU A 51 0.07 7.33 4.76
CA LEU A 51 -0.05 7.41 6.22
C LEU A 51 -1.43 7.89 6.66
N ALA A 52 -2.05 8.83 5.94
CA ALA A 52 -3.41 9.26 6.20
C ALA A 52 -4.43 8.13 5.99
N VAL A 53 -4.24 7.29 4.96
CA VAL A 53 -5.06 6.09 4.72
C VAL A 53 -4.87 5.06 5.84
N PHE A 54 -3.64 4.83 6.31
CA PHE A 54 -3.40 3.93 7.44
C PHE A 54 -4.04 4.46 8.72
N TRP A 55 -3.92 5.75 8.98
CA TRP A 55 -4.56 6.40 10.12
C TRP A 55 -6.09 6.28 10.03
N ALA A 56 -6.70 6.57 8.88
CA ALA A 56 -8.13 6.41 8.68
C ALA A 56 -8.57 4.95 8.85
N SER A 57 -7.78 4.00 8.33
CA SER A 57 -8.02 2.56 8.49
C SER A 57 -8.01 2.14 9.96
N TRP A 58 -7.09 2.71 10.75
CA TRP A 58 -6.99 2.48 12.19
C TRP A 58 -8.17 3.09 12.97
N VAL A 59 -8.58 4.32 12.61
CA VAL A 59 -9.60 5.07 13.36
C VAL A 59 -11.02 4.59 13.06
N PHE A 60 -11.34 4.28 11.79
CA PHE A 60 -12.71 4.04 11.36
C PHE A 60 -13.08 2.56 11.19
N PHE A 61 -12.12 1.64 11.20
CA PHE A 61 -12.35 0.22 10.91
C PHE A 61 -11.85 -0.70 12.02
N THR A 62 -12.16 -2.00 11.90
CA THR A 62 -11.74 -3.01 12.88
C THR A 62 -10.24 -3.26 12.83
N ARG A 63 -9.68 -3.79 13.93
CA ARG A 63 -8.25 -4.17 13.98
C ARG A 63 -7.86 -5.14 12.87
N SER A 64 -8.69 -6.15 12.57
CA SER A 64 -8.41 -7.06 11.46
C SER A 64 -8.46 -6.39 10.10
N PHE A 65 -9.33 -5.38 9.90
CA PHE A 65 -9.29 -4.61 8.67
C PHE A 65 -7.98 -3.83 8.56
N PHE A 66 -7.57 -3.12 9.62
CA PHE A 66 -6.31 -2.39 9.65
C PHE A 66 -5.10 -3.30 9.40
N ASN A 67 -5.01 -4.45 10.09
CA ASN A 67 -3.93 -5.42 9.87
C ASN A 67 -3.94 -5.95 8.43
N GLY A 68 -5.12 -6.18 7.84
CA GLY A 68 -5.27 -6.53 6.44
C GLY A 68 -4.73 -5.45 5.49
N VAL A 69 -5.00 -4.17 5.76
CA VAL A 69 -4.45 -3.03 4.99
C VAL A 69 -2.92 -2.98 5.11
N ILE A 70 -2.37 -3.12 6.31
CA ILE A 70 -0.91 -3.11 6.54
C ILE A 70 -0.24 -4.30 5.85
N PHE A 71 -0.84 -5.50 5.92
CA PHE A 71 -0.36 -6.68 5.21
C PHE A 71 -0.34 -6.45 3.70
N ALA A 72 -1.46 -5.99 3.13
CA ALA A 72 -1.57 -5.77 1.69
C ALA A 72 -0.56 -4.72 1.20
N ALA A 73 -0.47 -3.58 1.88
CA ALA A 73 0.50 -2.54 1.54
C ALA A 73 1.94 -3.05 1.61
N GLY A 74 2.29 -3.79 2.66
CA GLY A 74 3.63 -4.36 2.81
C GLY A 74 3.94 -5.41 1.73
N PHE A 75 2.99 -6.29 1.44
CA PHE A 75 3.12 -7.32 0.40
C PHE A 75 3.32 -6.69 -0.98
N PHE A 76 2.47 -5.73 -1.36
CA PHE A 76 2.62 -5.03 -2.63
C PHE A 76 3.96 -4.28 -2.71
N ALA A 77 4.36 -3.55 -1.66
CA ALA A 77 5.66 -2.88 -1.65
C ALA A 77 6.82 -3.87 -1.86
N SER A 78 6.83 -5.01 -1.17
CA SER A 78 7.91 -5.98 -1.31
C SER A 78 7.92 -6.68 -2.67
N VAL A 79 6.75 -7.12 -3.16
CA VAL A 79 6.64 -7.83 -4.44
C VAL A 79 6.95 -6.89 -5.60
N ASP A 80 6.44 -5.67 -5.56
CA ASP A 80 6.68 -4.67 -6.60
C ASP A 80 8.17 -4.32 -6.70
N MET A 81 8.85 -4.07 -5.57
CA MET A 81 10.30 -3.81 -5.58
C MET A 81 11.11 -4.99 -6.16
N VAL A 82 10.85 -6.21 -5.71
CA VAL A 82 11.67 -7.36 -6.14
C VAL A 82 11.33 -7.79 -7.57
N ILE A 83 10.05 -7.98 -7.85
CA ILE A 83 9.61 -8.57 -9.11
C ILE A 83 9.54 -7.52 -10.20
N VAL A 84 8.85 -6.40 -9.95
CA VAL A 84 8.57 -5.40 -10.97
C VAL A 84 9.79 -4.50 -11.20
N HIS A 85 10.45 -4.02 -10.15
CA HIS A 85 11.60 -3.10 -10.28
C HIS A 85 12.92 -3.82 -10.53
N TRP A 86 13.24 -4.89 -9.80
CA TRP A 86 14.58 -5.49 -9.86
C TRP A 86 14.68 -6.64 -10.85
N LEU A 87 13.70 -7.55 -10.86
CA LEU A 87 13.74 -8.72 -11.74
C LEU A 87 13.37 -8.36 -13.18
N PHE A 88 12.23 -7.68 -13.37
CA PHE A 88 11.76 -7.33 -14.71
C PHE A 88 12.14 -5.92 -15.16
N GLY A 89 12.53 -5.02 -14.24
CA GLY A 89 12.92 -3.65 -14.58
C GLY A 89 11.81 -2.84 -15.25
N LEU A 90 10.54 -3.14 -14.98
CA LEU A 90 9.40 -2.59 -15.72
C LEU A 90 9.17 -1.11 -15.42
N HIS A 91 9.42 -0.68 -14.19
CA HIS A 91 9.45 0.74 -13.85
C HIS A 91 10.41 0.99 -12.67
N ARG A 92 10.77 2.27 -12.49
CA ARG A 92 11.62 2.74 -11.40
C ARG A 92 10.80 3.66 -10.52
N ILE A 93 11.08 3.64 -9.21
CA ILE A 93 10.32 4.48 -8.28
C ILE A 93 10.65 5.97 -8.45
N THR A 94 11.87 6.24 -8.91
CA THR A 94 12.37 7.54 -9.33
C THR A 94 13.51 7.31 -10.32
N TYR A 95 13.84 8.34 -11.11
CA TYR A 95 14.86 8.25 -12.17
C TYR A 95 16.27 8.68 -11.71
N GLY A 96 16.47 8.98 -10.42
CA GLY A 96 17.76 9.44 -9.90
C GLY A 96 18.55 8.37 -9.14
N ALA A 97 19.76 8.71 -8.71
CA ALA A 97 20.64 7.82 -7.95
C ALA A 97 20.04 7.42 -6.59
N GLU A 98 19.12 8.22 -6.06
CA GLU A 98 18.36 7.94 -4.85
C GLU A 98 17.45 6.71 -4.96
N ALA A 99 17.08 6.30 -6.18
CA ALA A 99 16.12 5.24 -6.43
C ALA A 99 16.49 3.94 -5.71
N ILE A 100 17.74 3.49 -5.81
CA ILE A 100 18.14 2.21 -5.20
C ILE A 100 17.99 2.23 -3.67
N TYR A 101 18.31 3.35 -3.03
CA TYR A 101 18.19 3.49 -1.58
C TYR A 101 16.72 3.48 -1.14
N ILE A 102 15.84 4.12 -1.92
CA ILE A 102 14.40 4.15 -1.67
C ILE A 102 13.78 2.77 -1.90
N GLU A 103 14.15 2.09 -2.99
CA GLU A 103 13.65 0.75 -3.32
C GLU A 103 14.03 -0.27 -2.24
N VAL A 104 15.29 -0.26 -1.79
CA VAL A 104 15.75 -1.12 -0.68
C VAL A 104 15.00 -0.79 0.61
N PHE A 105 14.83 0.50 0.93
CA PHE A 105 14.08 0.92 2.11
C PHE A 105 12.62 0.42 2.07
N LEU A 106 11.94 0.57 0.93
CA LEU A 106 10.55 0.12 0.77
C LEU A 106 10.41 -1.40 0.81
N LEU A 107 11.39 -2.14 0.27
CA LEU A 107 11.41 -3.59 0.41
C LEU A 107 11.47 -4.00 1.88
N ILE A 108 12.41 -3.43 2.65
CA ILE A 108 12.57 -3.72 4.08
C ILE A 108 11.31 -3.32 4.85
N LEU A 109 10.79 -2.12 4.60
CA LEU A 109 9.58 -1.63 5.25
C LEU A 109 8.38 -2.54 4.94
N GLY A 110 8.23 -2.97 3.69
CA GLY A 110 7.17 -3.89 3.27
C GLY A 110 7.23 -5.23 3.99
N ILE A 111 8.43 -5.81 4.13
CA ILE A 111 8.65 -7.05 4.89
C ILE A 111 8.26 -6.85 6.36
N VAL A 112 8.69 -5.74 6.97
CA VAL A 112 8.36 -5.40 8.37
C VAL A 112 6.85 -5.28 8.56
N MET A 113 6.15 -4.61 7.63
CA MET A 113 4.69 -4.46 7.67
C MET A 113 3.97 -5.80 7.57
N VAL A 114 4.39 -6.67 6.65
CA VAL A 114 3.84 -8.03 6.51
C VAL A 114 4.01 -8.82 7.81
N VAL A 115 5.22 -8.83 8.36
CA VAL A 115 5.51 -9.54 9.61
C VAL A 115 4.71 -8.97 10.79
N PHE A 116 4.60 -7.65 10.88
CA PHE A 116 3.80 -6.97 11.91
C PHE A 116 2.33 -7.36 11.84
N ALA A 117 1.73 -7.30 10.65
CA ALA A 117 0.32 -7.63 10.47
C ALA A 117 0.02 -9.09 10.82
N LEU A 118 0.86 -10.03 10.38
CA LEU A 118 0.69 -11.46 10.68
C LEU A 118 0.80 -11.74 12.18
N ARG A 119 1.79 -11.16 12.87
CA ARG A 119 1.96 -11.35 14.31
C ARG A 119 0.78 -10.81 15.11
N ASN A 120 0.21 -9.68 14.69
CA ASN A 120 -0.91 -9.07 15.38
C ASN A 120 -2.25 -9.78 15.13
N GLU A 121 -2.42 -10.44 13.98
CA GLU A 121 -3.57 -11.32 13.77
C GLU A 121 -3.47 -12.61 14.60
N GLN A 122 -2.28 -13.23 14.65
CA GLN A 122 -2.05 -14.46 15.43
C GLN A 122 -2.16 -14.26 16.95
N GLY A 123 -1.76 -13.09 17.45
CA GLY A 123 -1.91 -12.73 18.86
C GLY A 123 -3.37 -12.46 19.27
N GLY A 124 -4.22 -12.04 18.34
CA GLY A 124 -5.66 -11.81 18.58
C GLY A 124 -6.42 -13.10 18.85
N THR A 125 -6.11 -14.18 18.13
CA THR A 125 -6.77 -15.49 18.31
C THR A 125 -6.45 -16.18 19.63
N HIS A 126 -5.32 -15.85 20.28
CA HIS A 126 -4.93 -16.43 21.56
C HIS A 126 -5.64 -15.78 22.77
N ASN A 127 -6.09 -14.53 22.65
CA ASN A 127 -6.74 -13.80 23.75
C ASN A 127 -8.27 -13.93 23.78
N GLU A 128 -8.91 -14.42 22.71
CA GLU A 128 -10.35 -14.72 22.70
C GLU A 128 -10.68 -16.15 23.16
N ALA A 129 -9.66 -16.96 23.47
CA ALA A 129 -9.79 -18.35 23.91
C ALA A 129 -9.59 -18.56 25.42
N VAL A 130 -9.55 -17.48 26.23
CA VAL A 130 -9.43 -17.51 27.70
C VAL A 130 -10.59 -16.76 28.34
#